data_AF-A0A1Z9LQJ8-F1
#
_entry.id   AF-A0A1Z9LQJ8-F1
#
_cell.length_a   1.000
_cell.length_b   1.000
_cell.length_c   1.000
_cell.angle_alpha   90.00
_cell.angle_beta   90.00
_cell.angle_gamma   90.00
#
_symmetry.space_group_name_H-M   'P 1'
#
loop_
_entity.id
_entity.type
_entity.pdbx_description
1 polymer ?
#
loop_
_entity_poly.entity_id
_entity_poly.type
_entity_poly.pdbx_seq_one_letter_code
_entity_poly.pdbx_strand_id
1 'polypeptide(L)' 'MIETVVALLMIVNNEIKEHRIQDTMSICLKGKRIAERQLKGHQSVQYSCIKSKAELETNIDGSIGIKALILE' A
#
# COMPACT_ATOMS: atom_id res chain seq x y z
N MET A 1 3.70 -12.57 -10.63
CA MET A 1 4.49 -11.82 -11.64
C MET A 1 5.26 -10.71 -10.94
N ILE A 2 6.45 -10.31 -11.41
CA ILE A 2 7.22 -9.22 -10.78
C ILE A 2 7.02 -7.95 -11.60
N GLU A 3 6.46 -6.91 -10.99
CA GLU A 3 6.20 -5.63 -11.66
C GLU A 3 6.55 -4.45 -10.76
N THR A 4 6.79 -3.28 -11.37
CA THR A 4 6.95 -2.03 -10.63
C THR A 4 5.57 -1.44 -10.36
N VAL A 5 5.18 -1.37 -9.09
CA VAL A 5 3.86 -0.88 -8.68
C VAL A 5 3.98 0.34 -7.78
N VAL A 6 2.90 1.12 -7.73
CA VAL A 6 2.69 2.11 -6.68
C VAL A 6 1.70 1.54 -5.68
N ALA A 7 2.06 1.51 -4.41
CA ALA A 7 1.22 0.95 -3.35
C ALA A 7 1.02 1.95 -2.21
N LEU A 8 -0.21 2.02 -1.72
CA LEU A 8 -0.56 2.63 -0.44
C LEU A 8 -0.55 1.53 0.63
N LEU A 9 0.34 1.66 1.60
CA LEU A 9 0.51 0.75 2.72
C LEU A 9 -0.16 1.33 3.97
N MET A 10 -0.87 0.49 4.70
CA MET A 10 -1.28 0.73 6.07
C MET A 10 -0.35 -0.04 7.00
N ILE A 11 0.33 0.70 7.86
CA ILE A 11 1.30 0.19 8.81
C ILE A 11 0.71 0.37 10.20
N VAL A 12 0.61 -0.71 10.99
CA VAL A 12 0.16 -0.67 12.37
C VAL A 12 1.25 -1.27 13.25
N ASN A 13 1.74 -0.52 14.23
CA ASN A 13 2.83 -0.95 15.11
C ASN A 13 4.06 -1.47 14.33
N ASN A 14 4.47 -0.74 13.29
CA ASN A 14 5.58 -1.08 12.40
C ASN A 14 5.39 -2.34 11.54
N GLU A 15 4.21 -2.96 11.54
CA GLU A 15 3.85 -4.06 10.64
C GLU A 15 2.94 -3.57 9.53
N ILE A 16 3.21 -3.97 8.28
CA ILE A 16 2.28 -3.75 7.17
C ILE A 16 1.06 -4.64 7.42
N LYS A 17 -0.11 -4.03 7.64
CA LYS A 17 -1.38 -4.74 7.82
C LYS A 17 -2.21 -4.80 6.56
N GLU A 18 -2.19 -3.72 5.77
CA GLU A 18 -2.92 -3.68 4.50
C GLU A 18 -2.08 -2.99 3.42
N HIS A 19 -2.37 -3.34 2.18
CA HIS A 19 -1.79 -2.71 1.00
C HIS A 19 -2.82 -2.58 -0.10
N ARG A 20 -2.75 -1.48 -0.85
CA ARG A 20 -3.58 -1.25 -2.02
C ARG A 20 -2.73 -0.74 -3.17
N ILE A 21 -2.76 -1.44 -4.30
CA ILE A 21 -2.15 -0.99 -5.55
C ILE A 21 -2.91 0.24 -6.05
N GLN A 22 -2.17 1.25 -6.51
CA GLN A 22 -2.68 2.52 -7.01
C GLN A 22 -2.12 2.76 -8.40
N ASP A 23 -2.91 3.39 -9.29
CA ASP A 23 -2.47 3.63 -10.67
C ASP A 23 -1.29 4.61 -10.74
N THR A 24 -1.25 5.60 -9.84
CA THR A 24 -0.20 6.63 -9.83
C THR A 24 0.18 7.06 -8.41
N MET A 25 1.38 7.64 -8.28
CA MET A 25 1.84 8.22 -7.02
C MET A 25 0.95 9.38 -6.56
N SER A 26 0.45 10.20 -7.49
CA SER A 26 -0.45 11.31 -7.17
C SER A 26 -1.73 10.83 -6.49
N ILE A 27 -2.32 9.73 -6.99
CA ILE A 27 -3.51 9.10 -6.38
C ILE A 27 -3.16 8.53 -5.01
N CYS A 28 -2.02 7.84 -4.88
CA CYS A 28 -1.55 7.31 -3.60
C CYS A 28 -1.42 8.43 -2.55
N LEU A 29 -0.72 9.53 -2.87
CA LEU A 29 -0.52 10.65 -1.96
C LEU A 29 -1.84 11.33 -1.57
N LYS A 30 -2.80 11.43 -2.50
CA LYS A 30 -4.15 11.94 -2.21
C LYS A 30 -4.88 11.00 -1.23
N GLY A 31 -4.84 9.70 -1.47
CA GLY A 31 -5.44 8.67 -0.60
C GLY A 31 -4.84 8.69 0.81
N LYS A 32 -3.51 8.72 0.90
CA LYS A 32 -2.76 8.86 2.16
C LYS A 32 -3.25 10.05 2.98
N ARG A 33 -3.34 11.25 2.38
CA ARG A 33 -3.81 12.46 3.08
C ARG A 33 -5.25 12.31 3.59
N ILE A 34 -6.13 11.65 2.84
CA ILE A 34 -7.52 11.44 3.27
C ILE A 34 -7.56 10.46 4.44
N ALA A 35 -6.81 9.35 4.37
CA ALA A 35 -6.75 8.34 5.42
C ALA A 35 -6.16 8.90 6.72
N GLU A 36 -5.06 9.65 6.64
CA GLU A 36 -4.45 10.33 7.79
C GLU A 36 -5.41 11.33 8.46
N ARG A 37 -6.26 12.02 7.69
CA ARG A 37 -7.27 12.95 8.25
C ARG A 37 -8.37 12.23 9.03
N GLN A 38 -8.73 11.00 8.65
CA GLN A 38 -9.75 10.21 9.33
C GLN A 38 -9.24 9.60 10.64
N LEU A 39 -7.92 9.48 10.80
CA LEU A 39 -7.27 8.78 11.91
C LEU A 39 -6.83 9.68 13.07
N LYS A 40 -7.48 10.84 13.27
CA LYS A 40 -7.24 11.73 14.41
C LYS A 40 -7.48 11.00 15.75
N GLY A 41 -6.45 10.33 16.28
CA GLY A 41 -6.47 9.68 17.60
C GLY A 41 -5.66 8.39 17.76
N HIS A 42 -5.28 7.68 16.69
CA HIS A 42 -4.55 6.40 16.80
C HIS A 42 -3.10 6.54 16.35
N GLN A 43 -2.18 6.77 17.31
CA GLN A 43 -0.74 6.94 17.05
C GLN A 43 -0.05 5.70 16.45
N SER A 44 -0.68 4.52 16.56
CA SER A 44 -0.13 3.26 16.06
C SER A 44 -0.32 3.04 14.57
N VAL A 45 -1.19 3.80 13.90
CA VAL A 45 -1.51 3.62 12.47
C VAL A 45 -0.80 4.68 11.63
N GLN A 46 -0.04 4.24 10.64
CA GLN A 46 0.67 5.08 9.67
C GLN A 46 0.34 4.65 8.25
N TYR A 47 0.30 5.61 7.33
CA TYR A 47 0.18 5.31 5.91
C TYR A 47 1.44 5.71 5.15
N SER A 48 1.87 4.84 4.25
CA SER A 48 3.04 5.09 3.40
C SER A 48 2.71 4.84 1.94
N CYS A 49 3.24 5.69 1.06
CA CYS A 49 3.20 5.48 -0.37
C CYS A 49 4.57 5.01 -0.83
N ILE A 50 4.61 3.88 -1.52
CA ILE A 50 5.85 3.33 -2.04
C ILE A 50 5.73 3.08 -3.54
N LYS A 51 6.83 3.27 -4.25
CA LYS A 51 7.03 2.80 -5.61
C LYS A 51 8.19 1.82 -5.58
N SER A 52 7.91 0.53 -5.77
CA SER A 52 8.92 -0.51 -5.74
C SER A 52 8.56 -1.63 -6.70
N LYS A 53 9.51 -2.54 -6.94
CA LYS A 53 9.19 -3.83 -7.52
C LYS A 53 8.39 -4.64 -6.48
N ALA A 54 7.41 -5.39 -6.95
CA ALA A 54 6.59 -6.25 -6.13
C ALA A 54 6.30 -7.56 -6.86
N GLU A 55 6.28 -8.67 -6.13
CA GLU A 55 5.71 -9.91 -6.60
C GLU A 55 4.19 -9.83 -6.41
N LEU A 56 3.47 -9.87 -7.53
CA LEU A 56 2.02 -9.85 -7.59
C LEU A 56 1.47 -11.27 -7.70
N GLU A 57 0.37 -11.50 -7.00
CA GLU A 57 -0.43 -12.73 -7.09
C GLU A 57 -1.86 -12.41 -7.51
N THR A 58 -2.48 -13.34 -8.22
CA THR A 58 -3.88 -13.24 -8.61
C THR A 58 -4.69 -14.12 -7.69
N ASN A 59 -5.61 -13.49 -6.95
CA ASN A 59 -6.55 -14.20 -6.10
C ASN A 59 -7.58 -14.94 -6.95
N ILE A 60 -8.26 -15.90 -6.32
CA ILE A 60 -9.33 -16.70 -6.96
C ILE A 60 -10.45 -15.78 -7.50
N ASP A 61 -10.68 -14.63 -6.85
CA ASP A 61 -11.67 -13.63 -7.25
C ASP A 61 -11.22 -12.74 -8.43
N GLY A 62 -10.03 -12.99 -9.00
CA GLY A 62 -9.44 -12.19 -10.08
C GLY A 62 -8.78 -10.88 -9.63
N SER A 63 -8.81 -10.57 -8.32
CA SER A 63 -8.11 -9.41 -7.77
C SER A 63 -6.59 -9.65 -7.74
N ILE A 64 -5.82 -8.59 -7.96
CA ILE A 64 -4.35 -8.65 -7.91
C ILE A 64 -3.89 -8.14 -6.54
N GLY A 65 -3.18 -9.00 -5.82
CA GLY A 65 -2.56 -8.70 -4.53
C GLY A 65 -1.05 -8.51 -4.64
N ILE A 66 -0.47 -7.87 -3.63
CA ILE A 66 0.99 -7.83 -3.43
C ILE A 66 1.34 -8.98 -2.51
N LYS A 67 2.09 -9.95 -3.02
CA LYS A 67 2.60 -11.08 -2.24
C LYS A 67 3.89 -10.71 -1.49
N ALA A 68 4.78 -9.98 -2.16
CA ALA A 68 6.03 -9.50 -1.56
C ALA A 68 6.46 -8.17 -2.17
N LEU A 69 6.94 -7.24 -1.32
CA LEU A 69 7.64 -6.03 -1.76
C LEU A 69 9.13 -6.33 -1.88
N ILE A 70 9.72 -5.97 -3.02
CA ILE A 70 11.16 -6.08 -3.27
C ILE A 70 11.73 -4.68 -3.14
N LEU A 71 12.36 -4.42 -1.99
CA LEU A 71 13.04 -3.17 -1.67
C LEU A 71 14.52 -3.32 -2.04
N GLU A 72 14.94 -2.62 -3.09
CA GLU A 72 16.35 -2.49 -3.51
C GLU A 72 16.96 -1.21 -2.92
#